data_AF-C0P951-F1
#
_entry.id   AF-C0P951-F1
#
_cell.length_a   1.000
_cell.length_b   1.000
_cell.length_c   1.000
_cell.angle_alpha   90.00
_cell.angle_beta   90.00
_cell.angle_gamma   90.00
#
_symmetry.space_group_name_H-M   'P 1'
#
loop_
_entity.id
_entity.type
_entity.pdbx_description
1 polymer ?
#
loop_
_entity_poly.entity_id
_entity_poly.type
_entity_poly.pdbx_seq_one_letter_code
_entity_poly.pdbx_strand_id
1 'polypeptide(L)'
;MTGIGLNLREIPDENGSFKLMVLGLLLDGPAYSAGVRQGDELLSVNGIDVKGKSAFDASSMLQGPKETFVTIKVKHGDCGPVESMKVQRQLVTRTPVFYRLEKRENNDSSVGYIHITEFNAVAKKDLR
;
A
#
# COMPACT_ATOMS: atom_id res chain seq x y z
N MET A 1 -16.20 3.31 3.77
CA MET A 1 -15.57 2.20 3.02
C MET A 1 -14.09 2.17 3.39
N THR A 2 -13.49 1.00 3.55
CA THR A 2 -12.08 0.83 3.92
C THR A 2 -11.41 -0.15 2.96
N GLY A 3 -10.10 -0.01 2.75
CA GLY A 3 -9.30 -0.92 1.93
C GLY A 3 -8.25 -1.65 2.76
N ILE A 4 -7.21 -2.13 2.08
CA ILE A 4 -6.07 -2.83 2.69
C ILE A 4 -4.74 -2.05 2.59
N GLY A 5 -4.77 -0.83 2.04
CA GLY A 5 -3.59 0.04 1.94
C GLY A 5 -2.63 -0.30 0.81
N LEU A 6 -3.14 -0.60 -0.39
CA LEU A 6 -2.34 -0.87 -1.59
C LEU A 6 -2.52 0.23 -2.65
N ASN A 7 -1.43 0.58 -3.32
CA ASN A 7 -1.42 1.36 -4.55
C ASN A 7 -1.00 0.44 -5.71
N LEU A 8 -1.83 0.39 -6.75
CA LEU A 8 -1.62 -0.46 -7.92
C LEU A 8 -1.23 0.37 -9.14
N ARG A 9 -0.43 -0.22 -10.02
CA ARG A 9 -0.07 0.33 -11.34
C ARG A 9 -0.32 -0.71 -12.41
N GLU A 10 -0.86 -0.26 -13.54
CA GLU A 10 -0.99 -1.07 -14.75
C GLU A 10 0.34 -1.07 -15.51
N ILE A 11 0.84 -2.26 -15.83
CA ILE A 11 2.02 -2.47 -16.70
C ILE A 11 1.58 -3.27 -17.92
N PRO A 12 1.87 -2.83 -19.16
CA PRO A 12 1.58 -3.61 -20.35
C PRO A 12 2.19 -5.01 -20.27
N ASP A 13 1.39 -6.01 -20.61
CA ASP A 13 1.81 -7.40 -20.79
C ASP A 13 2.06 -7.69 -22.28
N GLU A 14 2.87 -8.70 -22.55
CA GLU A 14 3.23 -9.11 -23.92
C GLU A 14 2.02 -9.47 -24.79
N ASN A 15 0.91 -9.88 -24.16
CA ASN A 15 -0.33 -10.27 -24.83
C ASN A 15 -1.26 -9.10 -25.17
N GLY A 16 -0.82 -7.84 -24.99
CA GLY A 16 -1.68 -6.66 -25.18
C GLY A 16 -2.69 -6.43 -24.05
N SER A 17 -2.57 -7.16 -22.95
CA SER A 17 -3.30 -6.94 -21.69
C SER A 17 -2.46 -6.13 -20.70
N PHE A 18 -2.96 -5.89 -19.48
CA PHE A 18 -2.20 -5.23 -18.42
C PHE A 18 -2.04 -6.16 -17.21
N LYS A 19 -0.85 -6.12 -16.60
CA LYS A 19 -0.58 -6.67 -15.26
C LYS A 19 -0.79 -5.59 -14.22
N LEU A 20 -1.30 -5.99 -13.06
CA LEU A 20 -1.47 -5.10 -11.93
C LEU A 20 -0.33 -5.30 -10.93
N MET A 21 0.55 -4.33 -10.85
CA MET A 21 1.72 -4.37 -9.97
C MET A 21 1.49 -3.50 -8.74
N VAL A 22 1.96 -3.96 -7.59
CA VAL A 22 1.99 -3.18 -6.36
C VAL A 22 3.06 -2.08 -6.49
N LEU A 23 2.60 -0.86 -6.77
CA LEU A 23 3.45 0.32 -6.84
C LEU A 23 3.95 0.73 -5.46
N GLY A 24 3.11 0.56 -4.45
CA GLY A 24 3.43 0.90 -3.07
C GLY A 24 2.33 0.42 -2.15
N LEU A 25 2.61 0.46 -0.85
CA LEU A 25 1.70 0.03 0.18
C LEU A 25 1.93 0.83 1.45
N LEU A 26 0.90 0.90 2.28
CA LEU A 26 0.99 1.59 3.55
C LEU A 26 1.86 0.76 4.51
N LEU A 27 2.98 1.34 4.95
CA LEU A 27 3.86 0.72 5.93
C LEU A 27 3.11 0.48 7.25
N ASP A 28 3.32 -0.68 7.86
CA ASP A 28 2.54 -1.18 9.02
C ASP A 28 1.02 -1.30 8.77
N GLY A 29 0.58 -1.21 7.51
CA GLY A 29 -0.80 -1.40 7.11
C GLY A 29 -1.20 -2.88 7.01
N PRO A 30 -2.48 -3.18 6.71
CA PRO A 30 -2.98 -4.55 6.64
C PRO A 30 -2.28 -5.39 5.57
N ALA A 31 -2.10 -4.85 4.36
CA ALA A 31 -1.41 -5.57 3.29
C ALA A 31 0.09 -5.79 3.59
N TYR A 32 0.75 -4.80 4.18
CA TYR A 32 2.15 -4.92 4.61
C TYR A 32 2.31 -6.02 5.67
N SER A 33 1.45 -6.00 6.69
CA SER A 33 1.46 -7.00 7.78
C SER A 33 1.12 -8.41 7.29
N ALA A 34 0.35 -8.52 6.21
CA ALA A 34 0.04 -9.80 5.56
C ALA A 34 1.22 -10.35 4.73
N GLY A 35 2.23 -9.53 4.42
CA GLY A 35 3.43 -9.94 3.69
C GLY A 35 3.52 -9.44 2.24
N VAL A 36 2.59 -8.58 1.80
CA VAL A 36 2.65 -7.95 0.47
C VAL A 36 3.84 -7.01 0.39
N ARG A 37 4.50 -6.96 -0.78
CA ARG A 37 5.69 -6.17 -1.04
C ARG A 37 5.50 -5.30 -2.27
N GLN A 38 6.28 -4.23 -2.33
CA GLN A 38 6.40 -3.43 -3.54
C GLN A 38 6.98 -4.30 -4.66
N GLY A 39 6.41 -4.20 -5.87
CA GLY A 39 6.80 -5.01 -7.02
C GLY A 39 6.12 -6.37 -7.12
N ASP A 40 5.21 -6.71 -6.19
CA ASP A 40 4.37 -7.89 -6.33
C ASP A 40 3.35 -7.71 -7.47
N GLU A 41 3.04 -8.78 -8.19
CA GLU A 41 1.94 -8.83 -9.14
C GLU A 41 0.67 -9.31 -8.43
N LEU A 42 -0.42 -8.55 -8.53
CA LEU A 42 -1.74 -8.98 -8.05
C LEU A 42 -2.38 -9.89 -9.09
N LEU A 43 -2.65 -11.14 -8.71
CA LEU A 43 -3.22 -12.16 -9.61
C LEU A 43 -4.74 -12.34 -9.42
N SER A 44 -5.24 -12.26 -8.20
CA SER A 44 -6.68 -12.41 -7.94
C SER A 44 -7.13 -11.73 -6.66
N VAL A 45 -8.40 -11.35 -6.61
CA VAL A 45 -9.08 -10.81 -5.42
C VAL A 45 -10.36 -11.62 -5.18
N ASN A 46 -10.48 -12.21 -3.99
CA ASN A 46 -11.53 -13.16 -3.61
C ASN A 46 -11.72 -14.31 -4.61
N GLY A 47 -10.62 -14.82 -5.18
CA GLY A 47 -10.64 -15.90 -6.17
C GLY A 47 -11.01 -15.45 -7.59
N ILE A 48 -11.35 -14.17 -7.79
CA ILE A 48 -11.63 -13.60 -9.11
C ILE A 48 -10.31 -13.09 -9.69
N ASP A 49 -9.94 -13.61 -10.87
CA ASP A 49 -8.77 -13.16 -11.62
C ASP A 49 -8.89 -11.66 -11.97
N VAL A 50 -7.79 -10.92 -11.79
CA VAL A 50 -7.73 -9.48 -12.09
C VAL A 50 -7.10 -9.17 -13.44
N LYS A 51 -6.69 -10.18 -14.21
CA LYS A 51 -6.16 -10.01 -15.57
C LYS A 51 -7.17 -9.26 -16.44
N GLY A 52 -6.69 -8.20 -17.09
CA GLY A 52 -7.52 -7.33 -17.94
C GLY A 52 -8.45 -6.37 -17.19
N LYS A 53 -8.42 -6.35 -15.84
CA LYS A 53 -9.08 -5.31 -15.05
C LYS A 53 -8.15 -4.10 -14.89
N SER A 54 -8.74 -2.92 -14.80
CA SER A 54 -7.98 -1.71 -14.49
C SER A 54 -7.51 -1.73 -13.02
N ALA A 55 -6.50 -0.92 -12.70
CA ALA A 55 -6.08 -0.66 -11.33
C ALA A 55 -7.24 -0.09 -10.49
N PHE A 56 -8.14 0.67 -11.11
CA PHE A 56 -9.34 1.21 -10.45
C PHE A 56 -10.33 0.11 -10.08
N ASP A 57 -10.62 -0.82 -10.99
CA ASP A 57 -11.53 -1.94 -10.73
C ASP A 57 -10.98 -2.85 -9.63
N ALA A 58 -9.70 -3.21 -9.73
CA ALA A 58 -9.05 -4.03 -8.70
C ALA A 58 -9.03 -3.31 -7.34
N SER A 59 -8.74 -2.00 -7.31
CA SER A 59 -8.79 -1.21 -6.08
C SER A 59 -10.19 -1.21 -5.46
N SER A 60 -11.23 -1.15 -6.29
CA SER A 60 -12.63 -1.22 -5.85
C SER A 60 -12.97 -2.59 -5.24
N MET A 61 -12.43 -3.69 -5.79
CA MET A 61 -12.59 -5.05 -5.23
C MET A 61 -11.89 -5.23 -3.87
N LEU A 62 -10.74 -4.56 -3.68
CA LEU A 62 -9.99 -4.57 -2.43
C LEU A 62 -10.69 -3.77 -1.33
N GLN A 63 -11.52 -2.79 -1.70
CA GLN A 63 -12.31 -2.01 -0.77
C GLN A 63 -13.57 -2.77 -0.30
N GLY A 64 -14.11 -2.34 0.83
CA GLY A 64 -15.29 -2.96 1.44
C GLY A 64 -15.61 -2.39 2.82
N PRO A 65 -16.54 -3.00 3.56
CA PRO A 65 -16.85 -2.60 4.92
C PRO A 65 -15.65 -2.83 5.86
N LYS A 66 -15.55 -2.00 6.90
CA LYS A 66 -14.51 -2.12 7.95
C LYS A 66 -14.60 -3.48 8.63
N GLU A 67 -13.46 -4.02 9.05
CA GLU A 67 -13.31 -5.30 9.76
C GLU A 67 -13.69 -6.55 8.93
N THR A 68 -14.05 -6.40 7.66
CA THR A 68 -14.24 -7.53 6.74
C THR A 68 -12.90 -7.98 6.16
N PHE A 69 -12.84 -9.19 5.60
CA PHE A 69 -11.63 -9.73 4.99
C PHE A 69 -11.72 -9.76 3.47
N VAL A 70 -10.57 -9.66 2.83
CA VAL A 70 -10.36 -9.91 1.41
C VAL A 70 -9.25 -10.93 1.26
N THR A 71 -9.44 -11.91 0.39
CA THR A 71 -8.37 -12.86 0.04
C THR A 71 -7.71 -12.37 -1.23
N ILE A 72 -6.42 -12.11 -1.19
CA ILE A 72 -5.64 -11.75 -2.38
C ILE A 72 -4.70 -12.90 -2.73
N LYS A 73 -4.34 -12.97 -4.01
CA LYS A 73 -3.26 -13.82 -4.49
C LYS A 73 -2.25 -12.93 -5.17
N VAL A 74 -1.01 -12.98 -4.71
CA VAL A 74 0.10 -12.17 -5.22
C VAL A 74 1.23 -13.07 -5.69
N LYS A 75 2.03 -12.59 -6.64
CA LYS A 75 3.28 -13.21 -7.07
C LYS A 75 4.43 -12.28 -6.72
N HIS A 76 5.41 -12.78 -5.98
CA HIS A 76 6.54 -11.97 -5.53
C HIS A 76 7.57 -11.77 -6.65
N GLY A 77 7.60 -10.59 -7.27
CA GLY A 77 8.45 -10.31 -8.42
C GLY A 77 8.21 -11.24 -9.62
N ASP A 78 9.12 -11.22 -10.60
CA ASP A 78 8.89 -11.93 -11.87
C ASP A 78 9.01 -13.46 -11.77
N CYS A 79 9.82 -13.97 -10.85
CA CYS A 79 10.10 -15.40 -10.69
C CYS A 79 9.87 -15.93 -9.27
N GLY A 80 9.32 -15.13 -8.36
CA GLY A 80 9.10 -15.57 -6.99
C GLY A 80 7.80 -16.36 -6.78
N PRO A 81 7.58 -16.82 -5.54
CA PRO A 81 6.44 -17.67 -5.21
C PRO A 81 5.11 -16.91 -5.35
N VAL A 82 4.07 -17.69 -5.62
CA VAL A 82 2.68 -17.21 -5.59
C VAL A 82 2.11 -17.52 -4.22
N GLU A 83 1.65 -16.50 -3.52
CA GLU A 83 1.11 -16.60 -2.16
C GLU A 83 -0.34 -16.11 -2.13
N SER A 84 -1.16 -16.79 -1.34
CA SER A 84 -2.53 -16.33 -1.06
C SER A 84 -2.63 -15.88 0.38
N MET A 85 -3.14 -14.67 0.57
CA MET A 85 -3.15 -13.98 1.85
C MET A 85 -4.56 -13.50 2.15
N LYS A 86 -5.03 -13.73 3.38
CA LYS A 86 -6.29 -13.19 3.88
C LYS A 86 -5.99 -11.91 4.65
N VAL A 87 -6.43 -10.78 4.12
CA VAL A 87 -6.10 -9.45 4.62
C VAL A 87 -7.35 -8.78 5.17
N GLN A 88 -7.24 -8.17 6.34
CA GLN A 88 -8.35 -7.43 6.96
C GLN A 88 -8.47 -6.04 6.36
N ARG A 89 -9.70 -5.61 6.03
CA ARG A 89 -9.99 -4.24 5.63
C ARG A 89 -10.06 -3.36 6.86
N GLN A 90 -9.14 -2.41 6.94
CA GLN A 90 -9.01 -1.53 8.08
C GLN A 90 -8.78 -0.10 7.62
N LEU A 91 -9.38 0.86 8.32
CA LEU A 91 -9.01 2.25 8.20
C LEU A 91 -7.74 2.47 9.02
N VAL A 92 -6.61 2.68 8.35
CA VAL A 92 -5.38 3.06 9.04
C VAL A 92 -5.42 4.58 9.23
N THR A 93 -5.54 5.02 10.48
CA THR A 93 -5.68 6.44 10.87
C THR A 93 -4.44 6.97 11.59
N ARG A 94 -3.29 6.31 11.44
CA ARG A 94 -2.04 6.76 12.06
C ARG A 94 -1.56 8.05 11.39
N THR A 95 -0.93 8.91 12.18
CA THR A 95 -0.24 10.08 11.62
C THR A 95 0.89 9.59 10.70
N PRO A 96 0.97 10.09 9.47
CA PRO A 96 2.08 9.77 8.58
C PRO A 96 3.29 10.70 8.81
N VAL A 97 3.25 11.57 9.81
CA VAL A 97 4.26 12.61 10.06
C VAL A 97 5.01 12.30 11.35
N PHE A 98 6.32 12.11 11.23
CA PHE A 98 7.23 11.96 12.36
C PHE A 98 8.20 13.14 12.36
N TYR A 99 8.52 13.68 13.54
CA TYR A 99 9.47 14.78 13.65
C TYR A 99 10.44 14.59 14.81
N ARG A 100 11.64 15.14 14.66
CA ARG A 100 12.65 15.20 15.72
C ARG A 100 13.45 16.48 15.62
N LEU A 101 13.82 17.04 16.77
CA LEU A 101 14.76 18.15 16.87
C LEU A 101 16.15 17.60 17.19
N GLU A 102 17.15 17.98 16.41
CA GLU A 102 18.55 17.67 16.68
C GLU A 102 19.32 18.95 16.98
N LYS A 103 20.00 18.98 18.13
CA LYS A 103 20.91 20.06 18.47
C LYS A 103 22.25 19.84 17.77
N ARG A 104 22.83 20.89 17.19
CA ARG A 104 24.20 20.81 16.68
C ARG A 104 25.18 20.84 17.87
N GLU A 105 26.17 19.96 17.87
CA GLU A 105 27.14 19.83 18.98
C GLU A 105 27.92 21.11 19.30
N ASN A 106 28.00 22.07 18.36
CA ASN A 106 28.85 23.27 18.47
C ASN A 106 28.12 24.61 18.30
N ASN A 107 26.79 24.64 18.33
CA ASN A 107 26.05 25.90 18.17
C ASN A 107 24.68 25.82 18.87
N ASP A 108 24.15 26.93 19.39
CA ASP A 108 22.83 26.98 20.04
C ASP A 108 21.67 26.92 19.02
N SER A 109 21.95 26.38 17.83
CA SER A 109 20.98 26.19 16.75
C SER A 109 20.51 24.75 16.71
N SER A 110 19.21 24.59 16.47
CA SER A 110 18.55 23.30 16.35
C SER A 110 18.08 23.08 14.92
N VAL A 111 18.19 21.85 14.43
CA VAL A 111 17.66 21.41 13.13
C VAL A 111 16.45 20.52 13.37
N GLY A 112 15.32 20.86 12.73
CA GLY A 112 14.13 20.03 12.73
C GLY A 112 14.15 19.05 11.54
N TYR A 113 14.03 17.77 11.83
CA TYR A 113 13.83 16.72 10.84
C TYR A 113 12.36 16.32 10.82
N ILE A 114 11.75 16.30 9.65
CA ILE A 114 10.39 15.80 9.43
C ILE A 114 10.47 14.65 8.43
N HIS A 115 9.95 13.49 8.82
CA HIS A 115 9.82 12.31 7.98
C HIS A 115 8.32 12.06 7.71
N ILE A 116 7.94 12.13 6.44
CA ILE A 116 6.57 11.87 5.99
C ILE A 116 6.55 10.52 5.28
N THR A 117 5.78 9.57 5.81
CA THR A 117 5.69 8.21 5.25
C THR A 117 4.63 8.10 4.16
N GLU A 118 3.63 8.98 4.16
CA GLU A 118 2.55 9.02 3.16
C GLU A 118 1.98 10.44 3.02
N PHE A 119 1.59 10.81 1.80
CA PHE A 119 0.83 12.03 1.52
C PHE A 119 -0.67 11.73 1.52
N ASN A 120 -1.35 11.99 2.65
CA ASN A 120 -2.79 11.82 2.79
C ASN A 120 -3.46 13.06 3.45
N ALA A 121 -4.78 13.03 3.60
CA ALA A 121 -5.53 14.15 4.19
C ALA A 121 -5.17 14.44 5.66
N VAL A 122 -4.67 13.43 6.39
CA VAL A 122 -4.21 13.57 7.78
C VAL A 122 -2.85 14.25 7.82
N ALA A 123 -1.93 13.93 6.89
CA ALA A 123 -0.61 14.55 6.80
C ALA A 123 -0.68 16.10 6.77
N LYS A 124 -1.60 16.66 5.98
CA LYS A 124 -1.81 18.11 5.89
C LYS A 124 -2.24 18.73 7.23
N LYS A 125 -3.05 18.01 8.01
CA LYS A 125 -3.52 18.45 9.33
C LYS A 125 -2.36 18.43 10.34
N ASP A 126 -1.50 17.42 10.27
CA ASP A 126 -0.42 17.20 11.24
C ASP A 126 0.80 18.12 11.04
N LEU A 127 0.95 18.70 9.84
CA LEU A 127 2.02 19.66 9.51
C LEU A 127 1.69 21.13 9.87
N ARG A 128 0.52 21.39 10.43
CA ARG A 128 0.00 22.75 10.67
C ARG A 128 0.29 23.29 12.06
#